data_AF-A0A4S2L268-F1
#
_entry.id   AF-A0A4S2L268-F1
#
_cell.length_a   1.000
_cell.length_b   1.000
_cell.length_c   1.000
_cell.angle_alpha   90.00
_cell.angle_beta   90.00
_cell.angle_gamma   90.00
#
_symmetry.space_group_name_H-M   'P 1'
#
loop_
_entity.id
_entity.type
_entity.pdbx_description
1 polymer ?
#
loop_
_entity_poly.entity_id
_entity_poly.type
_entity_poly.pdbx_seq_one_letter_code
_entity_poly.pdbx_strand_id
1 'polypeptide(L)'
;MPNSIGYTICSVRDCRNTSKKSNCHFFRFPKDAERLRQWAIACRREDLLKGKLERVYSRRVCSDHFEDRMYTNYLKNRLLPLAQPTLNLGENLENDQNMENLENDQYMVLENDQNMENVENDQNMENLENDHNVNCANAKSSTSYGMRQTIHSLEEGERSQLSAEPDVRAEHSVSLEPINIAKFLQPSIVVLSANNNIADPNIAVTAGPSGVKNHKEVQSISHKVTQTTNDLSARTPRKLKAQAEIRMLKKEIATLNETIKKPRTKNQFLEDCEKYLPPRIALFVKEQVLAGKKQARGRSGINQNVFNLLANKFATMRESGKMCVICFDEMSLKCHLYYDKKTDKVIGFHESGNEKQFQPAKFSCVFLARSIFGDWKQPLAYELSNTACSTAVLKQLLIQCIFELQNIGVTVAAVICDMGPKNKQLANELGITPSTLYFTLNNRKIFFLFDVPHLIKATRNMFLKYTFKFGQYFANIRYVRQFYEIDQSMPFRLAPKLTYSHLNPRPQEKMKTRLAPQLLSQRWQV
;
A
#
# COMPACT_ATOMS: atom_id res chain seq x y z
N MET A 1 32.56 18.19 -1.26
CA MET A 1 31.62 18.39 -2.38
C MET A 1 30.20 18.20 -1.83
N PRO A 2 29.35 19.23 -1.76
CA PRO A 2 27.99 19.07 -1.24
C PRO A 2 27.14 18.29 -2.25
N ASN A 3 26.44 17.26 -1.77
CA ASN A 3 25.53 16.41 -2.54
C ASN A 3 24.47 17.26 -3.27
N SER A 4 24.52 17.27 -4.60
CA SER A 4 23.48 17.83 -5.45
C SER A 4 22.21 16.99 -5.30
N ILE A 5 21.24 17.50 -4.54
CA ILE A 5 19.90 16.92 -4.44
C ILE A 5 19.22 17.08 -5.81
N GLY A 6 19.39 16.05 -6.66
CA GLY A 6 18.78 15.97 -7.98
C GLY A 6 17.26 16.06 -7.89
N TYR A 7 16.67 16.98 -8.67
CA TYR A 7 15.23 17.10 -8.81
C TYR A 7 14.80 16.60 -10.19
N THR A 8 13.58 16.11 -10.29
CA THR A 8 13.02 15.58 -11.54
C THR A 8 12.30 16.68 -12.30
N ILE A 9 12.46 16.73 -13.62
CA ILE A 9 11.80 17.67 -14.54
C ILE A 9 10.84 16.89 -15.45
N CYS A 10 9.68 17.47 -15.77
CA CYS A 10 8.73 16.89 -16.72
C CYS A 10 9.33 16.86 -18.14
N SER A 11 9.00 15.83 -18.92
CA SER A 11 9.55 15.62 -20.26
C SER A 11 8.67 16.16 -21.39
N VAL A 12 7.47 16.66 -21.09
CA VAL A 12 6.61 17.34 -22.06
C VAL A 12 7.25 18.68 -22.43
N ARG A 13 7.38 18.96 -23.73
CA ARG A 13 8.20 20.04 -24.30
C ARG A 13 7.99 21.42 -23.67
N ASP A 14 6.75 21.76 -23.34
CA ASP A 14 6.38 23.07 -22.79
C ASP A 14 6.05 23.05 -21.28
N CYS A 15 6.29 21.91 -20.61
CA CYS A 15 5.98 21.76 -19.20
C CYS A 15 7.15 22.19 -18.31
N ARG A 16 6.90 23.12 -17.38
CA ARG A 16 7.90 23.63 -16.42
C ARG A 16 7.80 22.97 -15.03
N ASN A 17 7.01 21.91 -14.89
CA ASN A 17 6.83 21.21 -13.62
C ASN A 17 8.10 20.48 -13.20
N THR A 18 8.44 20.60 -11.91
CA THR A 18 9.59 19.95 -11.29
C THR A 18 9.22 19.40 -9.93
N SER A 19 9.85 18.29 -9.51
CA SER A 19 9.52 17.62 -8.24
C SER A 19 9.74 18.47 -6.97
N LYS A 20 10.38 19.63 -7.09
CA LYS A 20 10.56 20.60 -6.00
C LYS A 20 9.51 21.72 -5.99
N LYS A 21 8.92 22.05 -7.15
CA LYS A 21 8.07 23.24 -7.30
C LYS A 21 6.59 22.92 -7.53
N SER A 22 6.26 21.69 -7.93
CA SER A 22 4.88 21.30 -8.26
C SER A 22 4.37 20.19 -7.35
N ASN A 23 3.13 20.30 -6.89
CA ASN A 23 2.42 19.27 -6.11
C ASN A 23 1.81 18.21 -7.04
N CYS A 24 2.63 17.64 -7.94
CA CYS A 24 2.20 16.70 -8.96
C CYS A 24 3.02 15.40 -8.90
N HIS A 25 2.44 14.28 -9.29
CA HIS A 25 3.16 12.99 -9.37
C HIS A 25 3.93 12.88 -10.69
N PHE A 26 5.08 12.21 -10.69
CA PHE A 26 5.94 12.04 -11.86
C PHE A 26 6.03 10.56 -12.27
N PHE A 27 5.58 10.24 -13.48
CA PHE A 27 5.49 8.89 -14.02
C PHE A 27 6.65 8.58 -14.97
N ARG A 28 7.19 7.36 -14.90
CA ARG A 28 8.25 6.89 -15.80
C ARG A 28 7.70 6.57 -17.18
N PHE A 29 8.52 6.76 -18.20
CA PHE A 29 8.24 6.22 -19.53
C PHE A 29 8.06 4.69 -19.47
N PRO A 30 7.09 4.12 -20.21
CA PRO A 30 6.91 2.68 -20.33
C PRO A 30 8.17 1.97 -20.84
N LYS A 31 8.40 0.73 -20.39
CA LYS A 31 9.48 -0.13 -20.91
C LYS A 31 9.11 -0.85 -22.22
N ASP A 32 7.83 -0.83 -22.54
CA ASP A 32 7.29 -1.39 -23.76
C ASP A 32 7.59 -0.46 -24.94
N ALA A 33 8.15 -0.99 -26.02
CA ALA A 33 8.68 -0.20 -27.13
C ALA A 33 7.60 0.59 -27.89
N GLU A 34 6.42 0.00 -28.08
CA GLU A 34 5.30 0.63 -28.78
C GLU A 34 4.70 1.77 -27.95
N ARG A 35 4.50 1.52 -26.66
CA ARG A 35 4.02 2.55 -25.72
C ARG A 35 5.04 3.67 -25.49
N LEU A 36 6.33 3.33 -25.49
CA LEU A 36 7.40 4.31 -25.41
C LEU A 36 7.32 5.28 -26.60
N ARG A 37 7.13 4.74 -27.81
CA ARG A 37 6.92 5.53 -29.02
C ARG A 37 5.70 6.43 -28.91
N GLN A 38 4.56 5.89 -28.48
CA GLN A 38 3.33 6.68 -28.26
C GLN A 38 3.54 7.83 -27.26
N TRP A 39 4.22 7.58 -26.14
CA TRP A 39 4.51 8.61 -25.14
C TRP A 39 5.51 9.66 -25.64
N ALA A 40 6.51 9.25 -26.42
CA ALA A 40 7.50 10.16 -27.01
C ALA A 40 6.85 11.12 -28.03
N ILE A 41 5.96 10.59 -28.88
CA ILE A 41 5.17 11.37 -29.84
C ILE A 41 4.23 12.32 -29.08
N ALA A 42 3.48 11.81 -28.09
CA ALA A 42 2.57 12.63 -27.29
C ALA A 42 3.30 13.76 -26.54
N CYS A 43 4.52 13.52 -26.07
CA CYS A 43 5.34 14.56 -25.42
C CYS A 43 6.03 15.52 -26.41
N ARG A 44 5.86 15.33 -27.73
CA ARG A 44 6.59 16.02 -28.82
C ARG A 44 8.11 15.94 -28.67
N ARG A 45 8.59 14.73 -28.32
CA ARG A 45 9.99 14.41 -28.03
C ARG A 45 10.44 13.14 -28.76
N GLU A 46 10.24 13.11 -30.06
CA GLU A 46 10.68 12.00 -30.92
C GLU A 46 12.20 11.86 -31.00
N ASP A 47 12.94 12.92 -30.63
CA ASP A 47 14.39 12.87 -30.40
C ASP A 47 14.80 11.79 -29.38
N LEU A 48 13.89 11.42 -28.47
CA LEU A 48 14.09 10.35 -27.49
C LEU A 48 14.24 8.97 -28.12
N LEU A 49 13.65 8.76 -29.29
CA LEU A 49 13.67 7.46 -29.98
C LEU A 49 14.99 7.18 -30.69
N LYS A 50 15.82 8.22 -30.89
CA LYS A 50 17.13 8.13 -31.54
C LYS A 50 18.30 7.92 -30.55
N GLY A 51 18.02 7.90 -29.24
CA GLY A 51 19.03 7.82 -28.17
C GLY A 51 19.12 6.47 -27.47
N LYS A 52 20.13 6.31 -26.59
CA LYS A 52 20.27 5.10 -25.73
C LYS A 52 19.02 4.93 -24.82
N LEU A 53 18.35 3.78 -24.92
CA LEU A 53 17.11 3.43 -24.20
C LEU A 53 17.17 3.69 -22.68
N GLU A 54 18.33 3.47 -22.05
CA GLU A 54 18.54 3.72 -20.62
C GLU A 54 18.29 5.17 -20.20
N ARG A 55 18.62 6.13 -21.06
CA ARG A 55 18.40 7.57 -20.83
C ARG A 55 16.94 7.98 -21.05
N VAL A 56 16.14 7.15 -21.71
CA VAL A 56 14.72 7.41 -21.95
C VAL A 56 13.90 6.90 -20.76
N TYR A 57 14.23 5.72 -20.22
CA TYR A 57 13.55 5.16 -19.04
C TYR A 57 13.77 5.97 -17.75
N SER A 58 14.83 6.78 -17.68
CA SER A 58 15.09 7.68 -16.56
C SER A 58 14.24 8.95 -16.59
N ARG A 59 13.62 9.28 -17.74
CA ARG A 59 12.76 10.46 -17.92
C ARG A 59 11.36 10.28 -17.32
N ARG A 60 10.66 11.40 -17.11
CA ARG A 60 9.39 11.45 -16.38
C ARG A 60 8.38 12.43 -16.96
N VAL A 61 7.10 12.12 -16.84
CA VAL A 61 5.97 13.01 -17.19
C VAL A 61 5.13 13.27 -15.95
N CYS A 62 4.71 14.51 -15.71
CA CYS A 62 3.91 14.87 -14.53
C CYS A 62 2.43 14.48 -14.68
N SER A 63 1.69 14.42 -13.57
CA SER A 63 0.27 14.04 -13.53
C SER A 63 -0.64 14.98 -14.33
N ASP A 64 -0.24 16.23 -14.53
CA ASP A 64 -1.10 17.26 -15.16
C ASP A 64 -1.33 17.02 -16.67
N HIS A 65 -0.65 16.02 -17.25
CA HIS A 65 -0.79 15.64 -18.66
C HIS A 65 -1.69 14.42 -18.89
N PHE A 66 -2.28 13.85 -17.84
CA PHE A 66 -3.18 12.69 -17.96
C PHE A 66 -4.58 13.05 -17.49
N GLU A 67 -5.59 12.58 -18.21
CA GLU A 67 -6.99 12.74 -17.81
C GLU A 67 -7.32 11.92 -16.55
N ASP A 68 -8.33 12.36 -15.80
CA ASP A 68 -8.74 11.72 -14.54
C ASP A 68 -9.14 10.26 -14.71
N ARG A 69 -9.73 9.90 -15.86
CA ARG A 69 -10.09 8.51 -16.21
C ARG A 69 -8.88 7.58 -16.42
N MET A 70 -7.68 8.13 -16.56
CA MET A 70 -6.45 7.37 -16.80
C MET A 70 -5.77 6.88 -15.52
N TYR A 71 -6.36 7.15 -14.35
CA TYR A 71 -5.84 6.74 -13.05
C TYR A 71 -6.57 5.52 -12.49
N THR A 72 -5.80 4.65 -11.83
CA THR A 72 -6.33 3.49 -11.09
C THR A 72 -6.88 3.84 -9.71
N ASN A 73 -6.63 5.07 -9.24
CA ASN A 73 -7.04 5.53 -7.92
C ASN A 73 -7.33 7.04 -7.88
N TYR A 74 -8.12 7.45 -6.89
CA TYR A 74 -8.50 8.86 -6.67
C TYR A 74 -7.32 9.76 -6.27
N LEU A 75 -6.23 9.18 -5.74
CA LEU A 75 -5.00 9.90 -5.39
C LEU A 75 -4.13 10.27 -6.59
N LYS A 76 -4.51 9.85 -7.82
CA LYS A 76 -3.79 10.12 -9.08
C LYS A 76 -2.29 9.81 -9.05
N ASN A 77 -1.88 8.83 -8.27
CA ASN A 77 -0.46 8.43 -8.12
C ASN A 77 -0.12 7.14 -8.88
N ARG A 78 -1.09 6.54 -9.58
CA ARG A 78 -0.89 5.34 -10.40
C ARG A 78 -1.77 5.33 -11.66
N LEU A 79 -1.11 5.27 -12.82
CA LEU A 79 -1.75 5.23 -14.13
C LEU A 79 -2.28 3.84 -14.51
N LEU A 80 -3.32 3.80 -15.34
CA LEU A 80 -3.83 2.60 -15.98
C LEU A 80 -2.82 2.02 -17.00
N PRO A 81 -2.85 0.71 -17.27
CA PRO A 81 -1.96 0.08 -18.23
C PRO A 81 -2.04 0.62 -19.66
N LEU A 82 -3.10 1.34 -20.04
CA LEU A 82 -3.30 1.97 -21.36
C LEU A 82 -3.20 3.51 -21.33
N ALA A 83 -2.83 4.10 -20.20
CA ALA A 83 -2.75 5.55 -20.07
C ALA A 83 -1.62 6.15 -20.93
N GLN A 84 -1.88 7.31 -21.52
CA GLN A 84 -0.91 8.11 -22.25
C GLN A 84 -1.15 9.61 -22.00
N PRO A 85 -0.11 10.46 -22.09
CA PRO A 85 -0.28 11.90 -21.98
C PRO A 85 -1.24 12.40 -23.08
N THR A 86 -2.26 13.15 -22.70
CA THR A 86 -3.32 13.65 -23.59
C THR A 86 -3.66 15.12 -23.32
N LEU A 87 -3.32 15.65 -22.14
CA LEU A 87 -3.65 17.02 -21.74
C LEU A 87 -2.43 17.95 -21.77
N ASN A 88 -2.67 19.22 -22.09
CA ASN A 88 -1.68 20.30 -21.98
C ASN A 88 -0.37 20.00 -22.75
N LEU A 89 -0.50 19.50 -23.99
CA LEU A 89 0.63 19.09 -24.83
C LEU A 89 1.15 20.20 -25.78
N GLY A 90 0.67 21.44 -25.62
CA GLY A 90 0.94 22.59 -26.50
C GLY A 90 -0.04 22.66 -27.68
N GLU A 91 -0.35 23.87 -28.16
CA GLU A 91 -1.33 24.11 -29.23
C GLU A 91 -1.03 23.29 -30.50
N ASN A 92 -2.10 22.75 -31.10
CA ASN A 92 -2.11 22.11 -32.42
C ASN A 92 -2.49 23.17 -33.45
N LEU A 93 -1.75 23.22 -34.55
CA LEU A 93 -2.33 23.59 -35.84
C LEU A 93 -2.12 22.40 -36.79
N GLU A 94 -3.27 21.82 -37.16
CA GLU A 94 -3.56 21.16 -38.44
C GLU A 94 -2.85 19.84 -38.79
N ASN A 95 -3.57 18.71 -38.67
CA ASN A 95 -4.23 18.08 -39.82
C ASN A 95 -4.76 16.68 -39.47
N ASP A 96 -6.06 16.60 -39.22
CA ASP A 96 -6.88 15.42 -39.52
C ASP A 96 -7.22 15.52 -41.02
N GLN A 97 -6.46 14.81 -41.86
CA GLN A 97 -6.82 14.34 -43.21
C GLN A 97 -5.57 13.65 -43.81
N ASN A 98 -5.46 12.34 -43.61
CA ASN A 98 -4.87 11.35 -44.53
C ASN A 98 -4.61 10.04 -43.77
N MET A 99 -5.70 9.30 -43.58
CA MET A 99 -5.66 7.85 -43.40
C MET A 99 -5.83 7.24 -44.80
N GLU A 100 -4.75 7.20 -45.57
CA GLU A 100 -4.51 6.27 -46.69
C GLU A 100 -3.15 6.60 -47.32
N ASN A 101 -2.38 5.54 -47.59
CA ASN A 101 -1.10 5.51 -48.29
C ASN A 101 0.16 5.92 -47.50
N LEU A 102 0.85 4.90 -46.97
CA LEU A 102 2.30 4.68 -47.13
C LEU A 102 2.62 3.29 -46.57
N GLU A 103 2.25 2.27 -47.34
CA GLU A 103 3.08 1.06 -47.43
C GLU A 103 4.38 1.43 -48.15
N ASN A 104 5.46 0.74 -47.78
CA ASN A 104 6.83 0.82 -48.32
C ASN A 104 7.70 1.98 -47.80
N ASP A 105 8.47 1.73 -46.74
CA ASP A 105 9.89 1.38 -46.91
C ASP A 105 10.63 1.07 -45.58
N GLN A 106 11.48 0.04 -45.68
CA GLN A 106 12.61 -0.32 -44.81
C GLN A 106 12.37 -0.84 -43.38
N TYR A 107 12.15 -2.15 -43.35
CA TYR A 107 12.51 -3.07 -42.27
C TYR A 107 14.05 -3.05 -42.07
N MET A 108 14.54 -2.61 -40.90
CA MET A 108 15.92 -2.88 -40.49
C MET A 108 15.92 -4.08 -39.54
N VAL A 109 16.39 -5.20 -40.07
CA VAL A 109 16.84 -6.39 -39.36
C VAL A 109 18.01 -5.98 -38.45
N LEU A 110 18.02 -6.41 -37.19
CA LEU A 110 19.23 -6.41 -36.38
C LEU A 110 19.66 -7.86 -36.18
N GLU A 111 20.73 -8.20 -36.90
CA GLU A 111 21.44 -9.47 -36.88
C GLU A 111 22.14 -9.71 -35.53
N ASN A 112 22.27 -11.00 -35.23
CA ASN A 112 23.15 -11.52 -34.18
C ASN A 112 24.59 -11.51 -34.69
N ASP A 113 25.52 -10.93 -33.95
CA ASP A 113 26.95 -11.23 -34.14
C ASP A 113 27.38 -12.31 -33.14
N GLN A 114 27.57 -13.51 -33.70
CA GLN A 114 28.47 -14.53 -33.18
C GLN A 114 29.91 -14.09 -33.49
N ASN A 115 30.80 -14.13 -32.50
CA ASN A 115 32.23 -14.27 -32.76
C ASN A 115 32.66 -15.64 -32.24
N MET A 116 33.17 -16.45 -33.16
CA MET A 116 33.80 -17.75 -32.93
C MET A 116 35.22 -17.67 -33.52
N GLU A 117 36.22 -17.91 -32.68
CA GLU A 117 37.52 -18.49 -33.06
C GLU A 117 37.66 -19.74 -32.16
N ASN A 118 37.55 -20.94 -32.73
CA ASN A 118 38.65 -21.86 -33.13
C ASN A 118 39.47 -22.36 -31.92
N VAL A 119 39.87 -23.63 -31.73
CA VAL A 119 39.86 -24.96 -32.38
C VAL A 119 40.38 -25.87 -31.21
N GLU A 120 39.84 -27.05 -30.90
CA GLU A 120 40.42 -28.36 -31.26
C GLU A 120 39.53 -29.52 -30.79
N ASN A 121 39.56 -30.55 -31.65
CA ASN A 121 39.02 -31.90 -31.63
C ASN A 121 39.13 -32.67 -30.29
N ASP A 122 38.16 -33.52 -29.99
CA ASP A 122 38.33 -34.96 -30.29
C ASP A 122 37.03 -35.77 -30.18
N GLN A 123 36.93 -36.74 -31.09
CA GLN A 123 35.85 -37.69 -31.25
C GLN A 123 35.92 -38.77 -30.17
N ASN A 124 34.78 -39.22 -29.65
CA ASN A 124 34.45 -40.65 -29.65
C ASN A 124 33.00 -40.92 -29.24
N MET A 125 32.39 -41.76 -30.07
CA MET A 125 31.06 -42.36 -30.00
C MET A 125 31.23 -43.80 -29.51
N GLU A 126 30.27 -44.31 -28.72
CA GLU A 126 29.74 -45.70 -28.66
C GLU A 126 28.99 -45.86 -27.32
N ASN A 127 27.67 -46.08 -27.30
CA ASN A 127 26.86 -47.26 -27.64
C ASN A 127 26.82 -48.35 -26.55
N LEU A 128 25.67 -49.05 -26.54
CA LEU A 128 25.30 -50.32 -25.88
C LEU A 128 24.49 -50.15 -24.57
N GLU A 129 23.17 -50.33 -24.60
CA GLU A 129 22.38 -51.60 -24.60
C GLU A 129 22.16 -52.13 -23.16
N ASN A 130 20.91 -52.09 -22.67
CA ASN A 130 19.90 -53.16 -22.64
C ASN A 130 20.22 -54.31 -21.67
N ASP A 131 19.32 -54.52 -20.69
CA ASP A 131 18.72 -55.81 -20.26
C ASP A 131 18.12 -55.67 -18.84
N HIS A 132 16.80 -55.75 -18.70
CA HIS A 132 15.98 -56.95 -18.45
C HIS A 132 15.94 -57.44 -16.98
N ASN A 133 14.79 -57.12 -16.36
CA ASN A 133 13.83 -58.07 -15.80
C ASN A 133 13.87 -58.48 -14.29
N VAL A 134 12.63 -58.63 -13.77
CA VAL A 134 12.12 -59.46 -12.64
C VAL A 134 11.96 -58.83 -11.23
N ASN A 135 10.67 -58.67 -10.85
CA ASN A 135 9.93 -58.93 -9.56
C ASN A 135 10.61 -58.70 -8.19
N CYS A 136 9.96 -58.39 -7.05
CA CYS A 136 8.58 -58.11 -6.62
C CYS A 136 8.67 -57.76 -5.10
N ALA A 137 7.72 -56.97 -4.60
CA ALA A 137 7.21 -56.88 -3.22
C ALA A 137 8.06 -56.36 -2.03
N ASN A 138 7.30 -55.63 -1.19
CA ASN A 138 7.40 -55.40 0.26
C ASN A 138 8.16 -54.18 0.84
N ALA A 139 7.32 -53.22 1.26
CA ALA A 139 7.13 -52.77 2.64
C ALA A 139 8.23 -51.95 3.36
N LYS A 140 7.77 -50.77 3.85
CA LYS A 140 8.32 -49.96 4.96
C LYS A 140 9.72 -49.39 4.66
N SER A 141 10.16 -48.23 5.10
CA SER A 141 9.67 -47.07 5.84
C SER A 141 10.88 -46.12 5.89
N SER A 142 10.66 -44.83 6.12
CA SER A 142 11.64 -43.87 6.65
C SER A 142 12.93 -43.57 5.83
N THR A 143 12.97 -42.32 5.36
CA THR A 143 14.01 -41.32 5.71
C THR A 143 15.49 -41.71 5.56
N SER A 144 16.17 -41.09 4.58
CA SER A 144 17.32 -40.21 4.82
C SER A 144 17.79 -39.59 3.51
N TYR A 145 18.21 -38.33 3.54
CA TYR A 145 19.55 -37.95 3.08
C TYR A 145 19.87 -36.56 3.62
N GLY A 146 20.78 -36.56 4.59
CA GLY A 146 21.52 -35.37 5.01
C GLY A 146 22.86 -35.29 4.30
N MET A 147 23.48 -34.13 4.41
CA MET A 147 24.94 -33.89 4.42
C MET A 147 25.13 -32.54 5.13
N ARG A 148 26.08 -32.30 6.02
CA ARG A 148 27.15 -33.07 6.66
C ARG A 148 27.53 -32.28 7.93
N GLN A 149 27.90 -32.99 8.99
CA GLN A 149 28.53 -32.47 10.20
C GLN A 149 30.02 -32.21 9.97
N THR A 150 30.62 -31.38 10.83
CA THR A 150 31.93 -31.70 11.43
C THR A 150 31.92 -31.32 12.91
N ILE A 151 32.46 -32.22 13.72
CA ILE A 151 32.50 -32.30 15.19
C ILE A 151 33.83 -31.71 15.71
N HIS A 152 33.82 -31.08 16.89
CA HIS A 152 34.82 -31.40 17.92
C HIS A 152 34.29 -31.10 19.33
N SER A 153 34.35 -32.12 20.18
CA SER A 153 34.12 -32.10 21.62
C SER A 153 35.28 -31.44 22.36
N LEU A 154 35.05 -30.95 23.60
CA LEU A 154 35.78 -31.33 24.83
C LEU A 154 35.23 -30.54 26.05
N GLU A 155 34.72 -31.33 27.00
CA GLU A 155 34.89 -31.28 28.46
C GLU A 155 34.30 -30.18 29.38
N GLU A 156 33.84 -30.71 30.52
CA GLU A 156 33.16 -30.12 31.67
C GLU A 156 34.14 -29.37 32.59
N GLY A 157 33.62 -28.43 33.39
CA GLY A 157 34.42 -27.75 34.42
C GLY A 157 33.65 -26.73 35.25
N GLU A 158 33.12 -27.21 36.37
CA GLU A 158 33.01 -26.52 37.66
C GLU A 158 31.98 -25.39 37.92
N ARG A 159 31.53 -25.46 39.17
CA ARG A 159 30.43 -24.77 39.84
C ARG A 159 31.03 -23.88 40.92
N SER A 160 30.59 -22.62 41.02
CA SER A 160 30.61 -21.81 42.26
C SER A 160 29.78 -20.55 42.02
N GLN A 161 28.60 -20.43 42.65
CA GLN A 161 28.36 -19.67 43.89
C GLN A 161 28.77 -18.19 43.79
N LEU A 162 27.78 -17.28 43.77
CA LEU A 162 27.82 -16.05 44.55
C LEU A 162 26.40 -15.48 44.75
N SER A 163 26.27 -14.92 45.94
CA SER A 163 25.10 -14.69 46.77
C SER A 163 24.36 -13.38 46.47
N ALA A 164 23.17 -13.28 47.06
CA ALA A 164 22.31 -12.12 47.10
C ALA A 164 22.81 -10.99 48.03
N GLU A 165 22.15 -9.84 47.87
CA GLU A 165 22.01 -8.64 48.74
C GLU A 165 22.85 -7.39 48.40
N PRO A 166 22.40 -6.16 48.74
CA PRO A 166 21.02 -5.63 48.74
C PRO A 166 20.90 -4.23 48.07
N ASP A 167 19.65 -3.79 48.00
CA ASP A 167 19.13 -2.46 47.64
C ASP A 167 19.98 -1.25 48.10
N VAL A 168 20.35 -0.38 47.17
CA VAL A 168 20.76 1.01 47.46
C VAL A 168 19.83 1.96 46.71
N ARG A 169 18.90 2.54 47.48
CA ARG A 169 18.04 3.66 47.06
C ARG A 169 18.91 4.90 46.83
N ALA A 170 19.07 5.31 45.58
CA ALA A 170 19.53 6.64 45.22
C ALA A 170 18.33 7.49 44.78
N GLU A 171 17.87 8.38 45.66
CA GLU A 171 16.97 9.47 45.28
C GLU A 171 17.74 10.46 44.42
N HIS A 172 17.45 10.50 43.12
CA HIS A 172 17.89 11.58 42.23
C HIS A 172 16.66 12.28 41.65
N SER A 173 16.39 13.46 42.20
CA SER A 173 15.43 14.43 41.69
C SER A 173 15.95 15.01 40.38
N VAL A 174 15.38 14.59 39.26
CA VAL A 174 15.66 15.17 37.93
C VAL A 174 14.51 16.09 37.53
N SER A 175 14.80 17.39 37.55
CA SER A 175 14.00 18.47 36.97
C SER A 175 13.77 18.22 35.48
N LEU A 176 12.50 18.12 35.06
CA LEU A 176 12.11 18.00 33.65
C LEU A 176 11.87 19.40 33.06
N GLU A 177 12.64 19.75 32.03
CA GLU A 177 12.36 20.95 31.22
C GLU A 177 11.05 20.80 30.42
N PRO A 178 10.28 21.89 30.23
CA PRO A 178 9.02 21.86 29.52
C PRO A 178 9.21 21.66 28.00
N ILE A 179 8.44 20.72 27.45
CA ILE A 179 8.38 20.39 26.03
C ILE A 179 7.85 21.61 25.23
N ASN A 180 8.65 22.10 24.28
CA ASN A 180 8.28 23.21 23.40
C ASN A 180 7.37 22.73 22.25
N ILE A 181 6.06 22.95 22.41
CA ILE A 181 4.99 22.51 21.50
C ILE A 181 5.00 23.27 20.15
N ALA A 182 5.76 24.37 20.03
CA ALA A 182 5.78 25.20 18.82
C ALA A 182 6.35 24.48 17.57
N LYS A 183 7.14 23.40 17.74
CA LYS A 183 7.72 22.65 16.61
C LYS A 183 6.73 21.70 15.90
N PHE A 184 5.58 21.40 16.50
CA PHE A 184 4.65 20.38 15.97
C PHE A 184 3.47 20.93 15.15
N LEU A 185 3.25 22.26 15.10
CA LEU A 185 2.04 22.86 14.50
C LEU A 185 2.25 23.57 13.15
N GLN A 186 3.44 23.52 12.54
CA GLN A 186 3.75 24.40 11.42
C GLN A 186 3.27 24.04 9.99
N PRO A 187 2.62 22.90 9.66
CA PRO A 187 2.08 22.77 8.29
C PRO A 187 0.61 23.18 8.10
N SER A 188 -0.21 23.36 9.16
CA SER A 188 -1.68 23.34 8.99
C SER A 188 -2.39 24.70 9.06
N ILE A 189 -1.68 25.82 9.24
CA ILE A 189 -2.32 27.16 9.41
C ILE A 189 -2.26 28.02 8.12
N VAL A 190 -1.53 27.61 7.08
CA VAL A 190 -1.37 28.44 5.86
C VAL A 190 -2.56 28.37 4.89
N VAL A 191 -3.53 27.46 5.10
CA VAL A 191 -4.62 27.23 4.12
C VAL A 191 -5.89 28.06 4.38
N LEU A 192 -6.03 28.74 5.52
CA LEU A 192 -7.25 29.48 5.87
C LEU A 192 -7.19 31.00 5.67
N SER A 193 -6.02 31.58 5.32
CA SER A 193 -5.89 33.03 5.09
C SER A 193 -5.99 33.45 3.61
N ALA A 194 -6.12 32.52 2.67
CA ALA A 194 -6.07 32.81 1.23
C ALA A 194 -7.44 33.08 0.56
N ASN A 195 -8.57 32.87 1.26
CA ASN A 195 -9.90 32.84 0.62
C ASN A 195 -10.82 34.05 0.89
N ASN A 196 -10.31 35.18 1.40
CA ASN A 196 -11.14 36.38 1.67
C ASN A 196 -10.84 37.59 0.75
N ASN A 197 -10.40 37.35 -0.49
CA ASN A 197 -10.38 38.40 -1.52
C ASN A 197 -11.34 38.01 -2.65
N ILE A 198 -12.63 38.29 -2.45
CA ILE A 198 -13.61 38.39 -3.54
C ILE A 198 -14.03 39.85 -3.58
N ALA A 199 -13.44 40.59 -4.52
CA ALA A 199 -14.01 41.81 -5.03
C ALA A 199 -14.98 41.42 -6.15
N ASP A 200 -16.19 41.97 -6.14
CA ASP A 200 -17.16 41.82 -7.22
C ASP A 200 -17.44 43.18 -7.87
N PRO A 201 -17.76 43.21 -9.18
CA PRO A 201 -17.34 44.23 -10.12
C PRO A 201 -18.54 45.01 -10.67
N ASN A 202 -18.28 46.18 -11.24
CA ASN A 202 -18.92 46.75 -12.43
C ASN A 202 -18.28 48.14 -12.64
N ILE A 203 -17.29 48.27 -13.54
CA ILE A 203 -17.44 48.74 -14.96
C ILE A 203 -17.56 50.28 -14.98
N ALA A 204 -16.82 51.09 -15.76
CA ALA A 204 -15.82 50.92 -16.81
C ALA A 204 -15.35 52.36 -17.19
N VAL A 205 -14.05 52.63 -17.42
CA VAL A 205 -13.41 52.79 -18.74
C VAL A 205 -13.05 54.25 -19.11
N THR A 206 -11.72 54.45 -19.15
CA THR A 206 -10.89 55.30 -20.04
C THR A 206 -11.06 56.82 -20.12
N ALA A 207 -9.94 57.50 -19.84
CA ALA A 207 -9.13 58.30 -20.78
C ALA A 207 -8.68 59.63 -20.13
N GLY A 208 -7.36 59.86 -20.08
CA GLY A 208 -6.80 61.22 -19.96
C GLY A 208 -6.89 61.96 -21.31
N PRO A 209 -6.28 63.15 -21.49
CA PRO A 209 -5.38 63.87 -20.58
C PRO A 209 -5.64 65.40 -20.50
N SER A 210 -4.83 66.09 -19.70
CA SER A 210 -4.38 67.50 -19.90
C SER A 210 -5.31 68.67 -19.54
N GLY A 211 -4.70 69.66 -18.86
CA GLY A 211 -4.76 71.05 -19.36
C GLY A 211 -5.81 71.99 -18.75
N VAL A 212 -5.41 72.68 -17.68
CA VAL A 212 -5.60 74.11 -17.36
C VAL A 212 -6.63 74.94 -18.17
N LYS A 213 -7.53 75.62 -17.44
CA LYS A 213 -7.91 77.07 -17.48
C LYS A 213 -9.42 77.38 -17.47
N ASN A 214 -9.82 78.03 -16.38
CA ASN A 214 -10.65 79.26 -16.26
C ASN A 214 -12.07 79.37 -16.88
N HIS A 215 -13.01 79.55 -15.94
CA HIS A 215 -14.05 80.60 -15.86
C HIS A 215 -15.03 80.84 -17.03
N LYS A 216 -16.34 80.61 -16.80
CA LYS A 216 -17.33 81.63 -16.38
C LYS A 216 -18.74 81.04 -16.21
N GLU A 217 -19.46 81.61 -15.25
CA GLU A 217 -20.76 81.23 -14.72
C GLU A 217 -21.92 81.34 -15.71
N VAL A 218 -22.88 80.40 -15.62
CA VAL A 218 -24.32 80.72 -15.56
C VAL A 218 -24.97 79.79 -14.54
N GLN A 219 -25.67 80.39 -13.58
CA GLN A 219 -26.39 79.74 -12.50
C GLN A 219 -27.73 79.15 -12.98
N SER A 220 -28.08 77.96 -12.49
CA SER A 220 -29.47 77.56 -12.28
C SER A 220 -29.56 76.70 -11.03
N ILE A 221 -30.21 77.24 -9.99
CA ILE A 221 -30.42 76.60 -8.69
C ILE A 221 -31.58 75.60 -8.81
N SER A 222 -31.36 74.35 -8.36
CA SER A 222 -32.45 73.44 -7.96
C SER A 222 -31.99 72.48 -6.85
N HIS A 223 -32.50 72.77 -5.65
CA HIS A 223 -32.84 71.86 -4.54
C HIS A 223 -31.81 70.89 -3.93
N LYS A 224 -31.71 71.00 -2.60
CA LYS A 224 -30.96 70.20 -1.63
C LYS A 224 -31.07 68.69 -1.85
N VAL A 225 -29.92 68.01 -1.95
CA VAL A 225 -29.79 66.60 -1.54
C VAL A 225 -28.81 66.57 -0.37
N THR A 226 -29.36 66.36 0.82
CA THR A 226 -28.62 66.04 2.06
C THR A 226 -27.94 64.69 1.90
N GLN A 227 -26.71 64.67 1.39
CA GLN A 227 -25.83 63.50 1.52
C GLN A 227 -25.28 63.47 2.95
N THR A 228 -25.59 62.39 3.67
CA THR A 228 -25.07 62.13 5.01
C THR A 228 -23.55 61.98 4.93
N THR A 229 -22.83 62.80 5.68
CA THR A 229 -21.36 62.74 5.75
C THR A 229 -20.91 61.35 6.22
N ASN A 230 -19.70 60.91 5.85
CA ASN A 230 -19.17 59.60 6.23
C ASN A 230 -19.23 59.35 7.75
N ASP A 231 -19.10 60.40 8.57
CA ASP A 231 -19.25 60.36 10.03
C ASP A 231 -20.67 60.02 10.50
N LEU A 232 -21.69 60.57 9.84
CA LEU A 232 -23.09 60.25 10.10
C LEU A 232 -23.44 58.83 9.63
N SER A 233 -22.78 58.34 8.57
CA SER A 233 -22.94 56.96 8.07
C SER A 233 -22.26 55.91 8.96
N ALA A 234 -21.16 56.27 9.65
CA ALA A 234 -20.39 55.41 10.53
C ALA A 234 -21.04 55.24 11.92
N ARG A 235 -21.80 56.25 12.36
CA ARG A 235 -22.54 56.28 13.63
C ARG A 235 -24.00 55.83 13.50
N THR A 236 -24.34 55.14 12.43
CA THR A 236 -25.67 54.53 12.30
C THR A 236 -25.84 53.48 13.42
N PRO A 237 -27.04 53.37 14.04
CA PRO A 237 -27.27 52.43 15.15
C PRO A 237 -26.87 51.00 14.82
N ARG A 238 -27.07 50.58 13.55
CA ARG A 238 -26.71 49.25 13.04
C ARG A 238 -25.19 49.04 13.00
N LYS A 239 -24.41 50.03 12.55
CA LYS A 239 -22.93 49.93 12.55
C LYS A 239 -22.35 50.04 13.95
N LEU A 240 -22.92 50.87 14.82
CA LEU A 240 -22.49 50.96 16.23
C LEU A 240 -22.75 49.65 16.98
N LYS A 241 -23.90 49.00 16.75
CA LYS A 241 -24.21 47.68 17.31
C LYS A 241 -23.23 46.61 16.80
N ALA A 242 -22.96 46.57 15.49
CA ALA A 242 -21.97 45.66 14.91
C ALA A 242 -20.54 45.94 15.43
N GLN A 243 -20.15 47.19 15.60
CA GLN A 243 -18.84 47.55 16.19
C GLN A 243 -18.75 47.18 17.67
N ALA A 244 -19.84 47.30 18.42
CA ALA A 244 -19.91 46.84 19.80
C ALA A 244 -19.78 45.31 19.89
N GLU A 245 -20.49 44.56 19.03
CA GLU A 245 -20.34 43.10 18.91
C GLU A 245 -18.91 42.71 18.53
N ILE A 246 -18.29 43.39 17.56
CA ILE A 246 -16.88 43.14 17.19
C ILE A 246 -15.95 43.41 18.37
N ARG A 247 -16.18 44.47 19.16
CA ARG A 247 -15.37 44.74 20.37
C ARG A 247 -15.57 43.67 21.44
N MET A 248 -16.79 43.19 21.64
CA MET A 248 -17.10 42.11 22.58
C MET A 248 -16.39 40.82 22.16
N LEU A 249 -16.52 40.41 20.90
CA LEU A 249 -15.85 39.22 20.34
C LEU A 249 -14.32 39.34 20.41
N LYS A 250 -13.76 40.52 20.17
CA LYS A 250 -12.31 40.76 20.32
C LYS A 250 -11.84 40.58 21.76
N LYS A 251 -12.62 41.05 22.75
CA LYS A 251 -12.33 40.81 24.17
C LYS A 251 -12.43 39.33 24.52
N GLU A 252 -13.44 38.64 24.01
CA GLU A 252 -13.65 37.21 24.23
C GLU A 252 -12.49 36.37 23.65
N ILE A 253 -12.03 36.69 22.45
CA ILE A 253 -10.84 36.09 21.83
C ILE A 253 -9.58 36.33 22.69
N ALA A 254 -9.39 37.54 23.21
CA ALA A 254 -8.26 37.85 24.09
C ALA A 254 -8.28 37.01 25.37
N THR A 255 -9.44 36.88 26.01
CA THR A 255 -9.61 36.03 27.22
C THR A 255 -9.39 34.55 26.93
N LEU A 256 -9.88 34.04 25.79
CA LEU A 256 -9.65 32.65 25.38
C LEU A 256 -8.17 32.39 25.10
N ASN A 257 -7.47 33.33 24.47
CA ASN A 257 -6.03 33.23 24.21
C ASN A 257 -5.19 33.21 25.50
N GLU A 258 -5.56 33.97 26.52
CA GLU A 258 -4.92 33.89 27.84
C GLU A 258 -5.19 32.54 28.52
N THR A 259 -6.39 31.98 28.34
CA THR A 259 -6.77 30.67 28.87
C THR A 259 -6.00 29.53 28.20
N ILE A 260 -5.73 29.64 26.89
CA ILE A 260 -4.94 28.67 26.12
C ILE A 260 -3.46 28.63 26.57
N LYS A 261 -2.91 29.75 27.05
CA LYS A 261 -1.51 29.82 27.51
C LYS A 261 -1.27 29.11 28.85
N LYS A 262 -2.32 28.80 29.62
CA LYS A 262 -2.17 28.10 30.90
C LYS A 262 -1.91 26.60 30.65
N PRO A 263 -0.94 25.98 31.37
CA PRO A 263 -0.70 24.55 31.26
C PRO A 263 -1.95 23.77 31.70
N ARG A 264 -2.52 22.96 30.80
CA ARG A 264 -3.69 22.14 31.10
C ARG A 264 -3.27 20.80 31.71
N THR A 265 -4.04 20.34 32.67
CA THR A 265 -3.88 18.96 33.18
C THR A 265 -4.39 17.96 32.14
N LYS A 266 -3.97 16.68 32.26
CA LYS A 266 -4.40 15.61 31.34
C LYS A 266 -5.93 15.46 31.28
N ASN A 267 -6.61 15.58 32.41
CA ASN A 267 -8.06 15.42 32.48
C ASN A 267 -8.79 16.58 31.81
N GLN A 268 -8.33 17.82 32.04
CA GLN A 268 -8.86 19.01 31.34
C GLN A 268 -8.71 18.88 29.82
N PHE A 269 -7.54 18.43 29.33
CA PHE A 269 -7.36 18.20 27.90
C PHE A 269 -8.34 17.16 27.33
N LEU A 270 -8.61 16.07 28.06
CA LEU A 270 -9.55 15.03 27.63
C LEU A 270 -11.00 15.55 27.63
N GLU A 271 -11.40 16.34 28.61
CA GLU A 271 -12.71 17.01 28.66
C GLU A 271 -12.87 18.01 27.52
N ASP A 272 -11.84 18.80 27.23
CA ASP A 272 -11.83 19.73 26.10
C ASP A 272 -11.95 19.00 24.75
N CYS A 273 -11.30 17.84 24.62
CA CYS A 273 -11.43 17.00 23.44
C CYS A 273 -12.88 16.52 23.25
N GLU A 274 -13.57 16.15 24.32
CA GLU A 274 -14.99 15.76 24.27
C GLU A 274 -15.93 16.93 23.92
N LYS A 275 -15.60 18.12 24.42
CA LYS A 275 -16.42 19.31 24.21
C LYS A 275 -16.28 19.90 22.81
N TYR A 276 -15.08 19.89 22.23
CA TYR A 276 -14.78 20.63 20.99
C TYR A 276 -14.46 19.75 19.78
N LEU A 277 -14.15 18.46 19.95
CA LEU A 277 -13.91 17.56 18.83
C LEU A 277 -15.16 16.72 18.52
N PRO A 278 -15.43 16.42 17.24
CA PRO A 278 -16.43 15.43 16.87
C PRO A 278 -16.19 14.11 17.61
N PRO A 279 -17.25 13.35 18.00
CA PRO A 279 -17.10 12.17 18.86
C PRO A 279 -16.05 11.16 18.38
N ARG A 280 -15.94 10.95 17.06
CA ARG A 280 -14.93 10.06 16.46
C ARG A 280 -13.49 10.55 16.64
N ILE A 281 -13.27 11.86 16.55
CA ILE A 281 -11.94 12.48 16.68
C ILE A 281 -11.58 12.61 18.16
N ALA A 282 -12.52 13.04 19.00
CA ALA A 282 -12.37 13.07 20.45
C ALA A 282 -11.92 11.70 20.97
N LEU A 283 -12.62 10.65 20.57
CA LEU A 283 -12.32 9.28 20.96
C LEU A 283 -10.92 8.84 20.53
N PHE A 284 -10.54 9.11 19.28
CA PHE A 284 -9.19 8.80 18.79
C PHE A 284 -8.11 9.55 19.58
N VAL A 285 -8.29 10.84 19.83
CA VAL A 285 -7.34 11.66 20.57
C VAL A 285 -7.24 11.23 22.03
N LYS A 286 -8.38 10.90 22.67
CA LYS A 286 -8.40 10.35 24.03
C LYS A 286 -7.61 9.05 24.11
N GLU A 287 -7.87 8.11 23.22
CA GLU A 287 -7.16 6.83 23.18
C GLU A 287 -5.67 7.01 22.90
N GLN A 288 -5.27 7.93 22.01
CA GLN A 288 -3.86 8.24 21.77
C GLN A 288 -3.18 8.84 23.01
N VAL A 289 -3.86 9.71 23.77
CA VAL A 289 -3.31 10.35 24.98
C VAL A 289 -3.33 9.42 26.20
N LEU A 290 -4.27 8.48 26.25
CA LEU A 290 -4.25 7.38 27.22
C LEU A 290 -3.15 6.37 26.87
N ALA A 291 -3.01 6.01 25.60
CA ALA A 291 -1.97 5.12 25.08
C ALA A 291 -0.57 5.77 25.09
N GLY A 292 -0.44 7.10 25.05
CA GLY A 292 0.85 7.80 25.04
C GLY A 292 1.76 7.50 26.24
N LYS A 293 1.22 6.98 27.35
CA LYS A 293 2.00 6.46 28.49
C LYS A 293 2.26 4.95 28.46
N LYS A 294 1.46 4.18 27.72
CA LYS A 294 1.70 2.76 27.46
C LYS A 294 2.21 2.64 26.03
N GLN A 295 3.52 2.72 25.85
CA GLN A 295 4.16 2.23 24.62
C GLN A 295 3.88 0.72 24.50
N ALA A 296 2.67 0.34 24.10
CA ALA A 296 2.39 -0.94 23.52
C ALA A 296 2.95 -0.91 22.10
N ARG A 297 4.28 -0.81 22.01
CA ARG A 297 4.99 -1.36 20.86
C ARG A 297 4.57 -2.82 20.86
N GLY A 298 3.94 -3.23 19.76
CA GLY A 298 3.33 -4.56 19.63
C GLY A 298 4.25 -5.58 20.27
N ARG A 299 3.73 -6.30 21.26
CA ARG A 299 4.32 -7.57 21.63
C ARG A 299 3.77 -8.58 20.64
N SER A 300 4.55 -9.62 20.35
CA SER A 300 3.99 -10.80 19.71
C SER A 300 2.73 -11.27 20.46
N GLY A 301 1.78 -11.81 19.73
CA GLY A 301 0.44 -12.16 20.17
C GLY A 301 -0.62 -11.10 19.87
N ILE A 302 -1.65 -11.07 20.72
CA ILE A 302 -2.83 -10.21 20.56
C ILE A 302 -2.54 -8.78 21.01
N ASN A 303 -2.99 -7.81 20.21
CA ASN A 303 -2.91 -6.41 20.58
C ASN A 303 -4.23 -5.92 21.21
N GLN A 304 -4.33 -5.94 22.54
CA GLN A 304 -5.56 -5.52 23.23
C GLN A 304 -5.96 -4.07 22.94
N ASN A 305 -5.00 -3.18 22.70
CA ASN A 305 -5.31 -1.78 22.38
C ASN A 305 -6.05 -1.68 21.04
N VAL A 306 -5.75 -2.56 20.08
CA VAL A 306 -6.51 -2.64 18.83
C VAL A 306 -7.95 -3.03 19.12
N PHE A 307 -8.18 -4.05 19.96
CA PHE A 307 -9.53 -4.50 20.31
C PHE A 307 -10.33 -3.41 21.06
N ASN A 308 -9.70 -2.66 21.97
CA ASN A 308 -10.35 -1.53 22.64
C ASN A 308 -10.78 -0.44 21.65
N LEU A 309 -9.92 -0.09 20.70
CA LEU A 309 -10.25 0.86 19.63
C LEU A 309 -11.37 0.33 18.72
N LEU A 310 -11.34 -0.96 18.40
CA LEU A 310 -12.36 -1.61 17.60
C LEU A 310 -13.71 -1.64 18.32
N ALA A 311 -13.75 -1.89 19.63
CA ALA A 311 -14.98 -1.87 20.42
C ALA A 311 -15.73 -0.54 20.27
N ASN A 312 -15.00 0.57 20.44
CA ASN A 312 -15.56 1.90 20.27
C ASN A 312 -16.02 2.18 18.83
N LYS A 313 -15.24 1.72 17.83
CA LYS A 313 -15.60 1.87 16.42
C LYS A 313 -16.89 1.12 16.09
N PHE A 314 -17.02 -0.11 16.57
CA PHE A 314 -18.16 -0.97 16.27
C PHE A 314 -19.40 -0.62 17.08
N ALA A 315 -19.28 0.05 18.23
CA ALA A 315 -20.42 0.55 18.99
C ALA A 315 -21.40 1.40 18.14
N THR A 316 -20.88 2.15 17.16
CA THR A 316 -21.70 3.01 16.27
C THR A 316 -21.87 2.45 14.85
N MET A 317 -21.33 1.26 14.57
CA MET A 317 -21.39 0.65 13.24
C MET A 317 -22.71 -0.10 13.04
N ARG A 318 -23.25 -0.09 11.81
CA ARG A 318 -24.40 -0.94 11.45
C ARG A 318 -24.00 -2.41 11.48
N GLU A 319 -24.94 -3.29 11.81
CA GLU A 319 -24.70 -4.74 11.92
C GLU A 319 -24.07 -5.37 10.66
N SER A 320 -24.48 -4.94 9.46
CA SER A 320 -23.87 -5.42 8.21
C SER A 320 -22.37 -5.09 8.14
N GLY A 321 -21.94 -3.94 8.65
CA GLY A 321 -20.53 -3.55 8.69
C GLY A 321 -19.70 -4.33 9.72
N LYS A 322 -20.36 -4.99 10.68
CA LYS A 322 -19.74 -5.82 11.73
C LYS A 322 -19.51 -7.26 11.30
N MET A 323 -19.76 -7.62 10.04
CA MET A 323 -19.40 -8.94 9.53
C MET A 323 -18.02 -8.93 8.89
N CYS A 324 -17.16 -9.86 9.29
CA CYS A 324 -15.79 -9.96 8.80
C CYS A 324 -15.36 -11.41 8.53
N VAL A 325 -14.25 -11.52 7.79
CA VAL A 325 -13.42 -12.73 7.72
C VAL A 325 -12.10 -12.47 8.42
N ILE A 326 -11.49 -13.52 8.95
CA ILE A 326 -10.10 -13.49 9.41
C ILE A 326 -9.25 -14.18 8.34
N CYS A 327 -8.24 -13.52 7.83
CA CYS A 327 -7.20 -14.16 7.04
C CYS A 327 -5.87 -14.14 7.79
N PHE A 328 -5.07 -15.19 7.62
CA PHE A 328 -3.73 -15.22 8.18
C PHE A 328 -2.75 -15.90 7.23
N ASP A 329 -1.51 -15.45 7.27
CA ASP A 329 -0.41 -15.95 6.45
C ASP A 329 0.93 -15.77 7.16
N GLU A 330 1.92 -16.57 6.79
CA GLU A 330 3.28 -16.50 7.29
C GLU A 330 4.19 -15.81 6.26
N MET A 331 5.03 -14.89 6.73
CA MET A 331 6.02 -14.21 5.91
C MET A 331 7.43 -14.40 6.47
N SER A 332 8.38 -14.61 5.57
CA SER A 332 9.80 -14.63 5.92
C SER A 332 10.30 -13.22 6.25
N LEU A 333 11.07 -13.11 7.32
CA LEU A 333 11.71 -11.88 7.79
C LEU A 333 13.20 -11.91 7.48
N LYS A 334 13.79 -10.72 7.29
CA LYS A 334 15.24 -10.57 7.40
C LYS A 334 15.62 -10.67 8.87
N CYS A 335 16.37 -11.70 9.24
CA CYS A 335 16.85 -11.88 10.62
C CYS A 335 17.71 -10.68 11.03
N HIS A 336 17.28 -9.97 12.07
CA HIS A 336 18.00 -8.82 12.59
C HIS A 336 17.60 -8.56 14.04
N LEU A 337 18.60 -8.30 14.88
CA LEU A 337 18.39 -7.85 16.26
C LEU A 337 18.71 -6.36 16.35
N TYR A 338 17.84 -5.61 17.01
CA TYR A 338 18.00 -4.17 17.21
C TYR A 338 17.80 -3.83 18.68
N TYR A 339 18.72 -3.08 19.26
CA TYR A 339 18.60 -2.60 20.64
C TYR A 339 17.88 -1.25 20.68
N ASP A 340 16.72 -1.24 21.33
CA ASP A 340 15.88 -0.07 21.53
C ASP A 340 16.20 0.63 22.84
N LYS A 341 17.05 1.65 22.75
CA LYS A 341 17.52 2.45 23.90
C LYS A 341 16.38 3.06 24.73
N LYS A 342 15.21 3.34 24.13
CA LYS A 342 14.10 3.99 24.84
C LYS A 342 13.38 3.03 25.78
N THR A 343 13.34 1.75 25.43
CA THR A 343 12.66 0.70 26.22
C THR A 343 13.62 -0.24 26.91
N ASP A 344 14.92 -0.03 26.74
CA ASP A 344 16.00 -0.89 27.22
C ASP A 344 15.77 -2.37 26.85
N LYS A 345 15.47 -2.62 25.57
CA LYS A 345 15.11 -3.95 25.06
C LYS A 345 15.76 -4.25 23.73
N VAL A 346 16.19 -5.50 23.57
CA VAL A 346 16.56 -6.04 22.26
C VAL A 346 15.29 -6.57 21.57
N ILE A 347 15.05 -6.10 20.36
CA ILE A 347 13.92 -6.45 19.48
C ILE A 347 14.43 -7.39 18.39
N GLY A 348 13.57 -8.33 17.96
CA GLY A 348 13.85 -9.25 16.85
C GLY A 348 14.09 -10.70 17.27
N PHE A 349 13.89 -11.02 18.55
CA PHE A 349 13.88 -12.39 19.03
C PHE A 349 12.58 -13.13 18.68
N HIS A 350 12.63 -14.45 18.74
CA HIS A 350 11.46 -15.32 18.78
C HIS A 350 10.63 -14.96 20.02
N GLU A 351 9.36 -14.65 19.80
CA GLU A 351 8.40 -14.33 20.84
C GLU A 351 7.15 -15.18 20.61
N SER A 352 6.91 -16.16 21.49
CA SER A 352 5.71 -16.99 21.46
C SER A 352 4.91 -16.86 22.73
N GLY A 353 3.72 -16.25 22.62
CA GLY A 353 2.93 -15.88 23.78
C GLY A 353 3.70 -14.97 24.76
N ASN A 354 3.90 -15.45 25.99
CA ASN A 354 4.63 -14.73 27.04
C ASN A 354 6.13 -15.10 27.10
N GLU A 355 6.58 -16.07 26.32
CA GLU A 355 7.95 -16.57 26.36
C GLU A 355 8.81 -15.94 25.26
N LYS A 356 9.99 -15.45 25.66
CA LYS A 356 11.03 -14.99 24.74
C LYS A 356 12.12 -16.04 24.68
N GLN A 357 12.42 -16.48 23.46
CA GLN A 357 13.58 -17.34 23.23
C GLN A 357 14.69 -16.49 22.61
N PHE A 358 15.93 -16.67 23.07
CA PHE A 358 17.11 -15.92 22.60
C PHE A 358 17.58 -16.30 21.19
N GLN A 359 16.65 -16.70 20.34
CA GLN A 359 16.88 -17.02 18.94
C GLN A 359 16.29 -15.91 18.07
N PRO A 360 16.99 -15.38 17.06
CA PRO A 360 16.43 -14.36 16.17
C PRO A 360 15.19 -14.87 15.42
N ALA A 361 14.13 -14.06 15.33
CA ALA A 361 12.96 -14.39 14.52
C ALA A 361 13.32 -14.39 13.03
N LYS A 362 12.79 -15.37 12.31
CA LYS A 362 12.94 -15.53 10.85
C LYS A 362 11.61 -15.50 10.12
N PHE A 363 10.51 -15.66 10.83
CA PHE A 363 9.17 -15.68 10.28
C PHE A 363 8.24 -14.81 11.12
N SER A 364 7.22 -14.24 10.48
CA SER A 364 6.08 -13.65 11.16
C SER A 364 4.77 -14.18 10.60
N CYS A 365 3.89 -14.64 11.47
CA CYS A 365 2.52 -14.95 11.08
C CYS A 365 1.61 -13.80 11.51
N VAL A 366 0.74 -13.30 10.63
CA VAL A 366 -0.14 -12.16 10.93
C VAL A 366 -1.60 -12.55 10.74
N PHE A 367 -2.44 -12.24 11.73
CA PHE A 367 -3.89 -12.40 11.66
C PHE A 367 -4.54 -11.06 11.35
N LEU A 368 -5.28 -11.00 10.24
CA LEU A 368 -5.95 -9.81 9.73
C LEU A 368 -7.46 -10.04 9.68
N ALA A 369 -8.24 -9.16 10.32
CA ALA A 369 -9.67 -9.08 10.04
C ALA A 369 -9.95 -8.19 8.82
N ARG A 370 -10.83 -8.63 7.94
CA ARG A 370 -11.34 -7.86 6.80
C ARG A 370 -12.86 -7.91 6.80
N SER A 371 -13.51 -6.75 6.69
CA SER A 371 -14.96 -6.69 6.55
C SER A 371 -15.45 -7.32 5.25
N ILE A 372 -16.62 -7.95 5.29
CA ILE A 372 -17.30 -8.49 4.11
C ILE A 372 -18.09 -7.40 3.39
N PHE A 373 -18.92 -6.66 4.13
CA PHE A 373 -19.82 -5.65 3.56
C PHE A 373 -19.34 -4.21 3.74
N GLY A 374 -18.30 -3.98 4.55
CA GLY A 374 -17.70 -2.67 4.77
C GLY A 374 -16.31 -2.54 4.15
N ASP A 375 -15.75 -1.34 4.22
CA ASP A 375 -14.36 -1.09 3.85
C ASP A 375 -13.49 -0.83 5.08
N TRP A 376 -13.21 -1.88 5.83
CA TRP A 376 -12.21 -1.85 6.89
C TRP A 376 -11.40 -3.13 6.93
N LYS A 377 -10.14 -3.01 7.35
CA LYS A 377 -9.23 -4.12 7.60
C LYS A 377 -8.36 -3.76 8.79
N GLN A 378 -8.05 -4.73 9.65
CA GLN A 378 -7.31 -4.48 10.88
C GLN A 378 -6.47 -5.69 11.27
N PRO A 379 -5.14 -5.55 11.38
CA PRO A 379 -4.29 -6.56 12.00
C PRO A 379 -4.69 -6.72 13.47
N LEU A 380 -4.94 -7.96 13.89
CA LEU A 380 -5.42 -8.30 15.24
C LEU A 380 -4.28 -8.81 16.12
N ALA A 381 -3.48 -9.70 15.55
CA ALA A 381 -2.40 -10.39 16.21
C ALA A 381 -1.29 -10.67 15.22
N TYR A 382 -0.08 -10.83 15.72
CA TYR A 382 1.02 -11.37 14.95
C TYR A 382 1.91 -12.22 15.85
N GLU A 383 2.58 -13.19 15.27
CA GLU A 383 3.56 -14.04 15.95
C GLU A 383 4.95 -13.79 15.34
N LEU A 384 6.01 -13.82 16.16
CA LEU A 384 7.40 -13.80 15.72
C LEU A 384 8.09 -15.12 16.08
N SER A 385 8.51 -15.89 15.08
CA SER A 385 9.09 -17.23 15.30
C SER A 385 10.43 -17.38 14.58
N ASN A 386 11.36 -18.13 15.18
CA ASN A 386 12.62 -18.53 14.50
C ASN A 386 12.36 -19.57 13.41
N THR A 387 11.42 -20.48 13.65
CA THR A 387 10.98 -21.51 12.72
C THR A 387 9.54 -21.23 12.28
N ALA A 388 9.03 -22.03 11.32
CA ALA A 388 7.63 -21.95 10.91
C ALA A 388 6.71 -22.09 12.13
N CYS A 389 5.68 -21.25 12.21
CA CYS A 389 4.77 -21.18 13.34
C CYS A 389 4.11 -22.54 13.61
N SER A 390 4.06 -22.93 14.89
CA SER A 390 3.48 -24.21 15.27
C SER A 390 1.95 -24.17 15.16
N THR A 391 1.34 -25.31 14.81
CA THR A 391 -0.11 -25.45 14.69
C THR A 391 -0.82 -25.08 16.01
N ALA A 392 -0.23 -25.43 17.15
CA ALA A 392 -0.75 -25.10 18.47
C ALA A 392 -0.85 -23.58 18.70
N VAL A 393 0.22 -22.84 18.36
CA VAL A 393 0.25 -21.37 18.49
C VAL A 393 -0.75 -20.72 17.53
N LEU A 394 -0.80 -21.19 16.26
CA LEU A 394 -1.78 -20.71 15.28
C LEU A 394 -3.22 -20.90 15.78
N LYS A 395 -3.54 -22.08 16.33
CA LYS A 395 -4.85 -22.41 16.90
C LYS A 395 -5.20 -21.48 18.05
N GLN A 396 -4.27 -21.29 18.98
CA GLN A 396 -4.45 -20.40 20.13
C GLN A 396 -4.75 -18.97 19.71
N LEU A 397 -3.91 -18.38 18.84
CA LEU A 397 -4.08 -17.01 18.35
C LEU A 397 -5.37 -16.85 17.55
N LEU A 398 -5.73 -17.83 16.71
CA LEU A 398 -6.96 -17.81 15.94
C LEU A 398 -8.19 -17.77 16.86
N ILE A 399 -8.28 -18.70 17.81
CA ILE A 399 -9.40 -18.79 18.76
C ILE A 399 -9.51 -17.49 19.56
N GLN A 400 -8.37 -16.97 20.05
CA GLN A 400 -8.35 -15.75 20.83
C GLN A 400 -8.78 -14.52 19.99
N CYS A 401 -8.34 -14.42 18.72
CA CYS A 401 -8.79 -13.36 17.82
C CYS A 401 -10.31 -13.41 17.58
N ILE A 402 -10.86 -14.61 17.37
CA ILE A 402 -12.31 -14.77 17.15
C ILE A 402 -13.07 -14.40 18.42
N PHE A 403 -12.61 -14.86 19.58
CA PHE A 403 -13.23 -14.56 20.87
C PHE A 403 -13.29 -13.05 21.14
N GLU A 404 -12.16 -12.35 21.01
CA GLU A 404 -12.10 -10.90 21.22
C GLU A 404 -12.99 -10.12 20.23
N LEU A 405 -13.06 -10.56 18.96
CA LEU A 405 -13.96 -9.94 17.98
C LEU A 405 -15.44 -10.16 18.33
N GLN A 406 -15.81 -11.36 18.74
CA GLN A 406 -17.19 -11.66 19.12
C GLN A 406 -17.64 -10.88 20.36
N ASN A 407 -16.74 -10.69 21.34
CA ASN A 407 -17.02 -9.90 22.55
C ASN A 407 -17.35 -8.44 22.24
N ILE A 408 -16.77 -7.86 21.19
CA ILE A 408 -17.03 -6.49 20.76
C ILE A 408 -18.18 -6.39 19.74
N GLY A 409 -18.97 -7.46 19.57
CA GLY A 409 -20.13 -7.50 18.70
C GLY A 409 -19.81 -7.72 17.21
N VAL A 410 -18.60 -8.14 16.86
CA VAL A 410 -18.22 -8.45 15.47
C VAL A 410 -18.52 -9.91 15.15
N THR A 411 -19.16 -10.15 14.00
CA THR A 411 -19.47 -11.48 13.49
C THR A 411 -18.36 -11.96 12.56
N VAL A 412 -17.60 -12.97 13.02
CA VAL A 412 -16.62 -13.68 12.17
C VAL A 412 -17.34 -14.75 11.37
N ALA A 413 -17.43 -14.58 10.06
CA ALA A 413 -18.12 -15.51 9.17
C ALA A 413 -17.20 -16.64 8.68
N ALA A 414 -15.93 -16.33 8.41
CA ALA A 414 -14.98 -17.30 7.90
C ALA A 414 -13.53 -17.01 8.31
N VAL A 415 -12.72 -18.06 8.26
CA VAL A 415 -11.26 -18.03 8.38
C VAL A 415 -10.65 -18.46 7.06
N ILE A 416 -9.61 -17.75 6.62
CA ILE A 416 -8.95 -17.96 5.32
C ILE A 416 -7.44 -18.09 5.51
N CYS A 417 -6.83 -19.15 5.00
CA CYS A 417 -5.38 -19.32 5.01
C CYS A 417 -4.87 -20.05 3.76
N ASP A 418 -3.56 -20.13 3.60
CA ASP A 418 -2.96 -20.90 2.52
C ASP A 418 -3.03 -22.42 2.80
N MET A 419 -2.53 -23.22 1.84
CA MET A 419 -2.49 -24.69 1.96
C MET A 419 -1.17 -25.21 2.53
N GLY A 420 -0.50 -24.45 3.41
CA GLY A 420 0.69 -24.89 4.11
C GLY A 420 0.42 -26.13 4.99
N PRO A 421 1.40 -27.02 5.21
CA PRO A 421 1.20 -28.23 6.02
C PRO A 421 0.66 -27.95 7.43
N LYS A 422 1.14 -26.89 8.08
CA LYS A 422 0.66 -26.44 9.40
C LYS A 422 -0.79 -25.96 9.36
N ASN A 423 -1.18 -25.27 8.30
CA ASN A 423 -2.55 -24.77 8.11
C ASN A 423 -3.54 -25.90 7.79
N LYS A 424 -3.12 -26.94 7.06
CA LYS A 424 -3.91 -28.16 6.89
C LYS A 424 -4.07 -28.92 8.21
N GLN A 425 -2.99 -29.02 8.98
CA GLN A 425 -3.05 -29.63 10.31
C GLN A 425 -4.03 -28.86 11.21
N LEU A 426 -3.98 -27.52 11.20
CA LEU A 426 -4.93 -26.68 11.93
C LEU A 426 -6.38 -26.95 11.51
N ALA A 427 -6.65 -27.02 10.21
CA ALA A 427 -7.99 -27.32 9.69
C ALA A 427 -8.50 -28.68 10.24
N ASN A 428 -7.64 -29.71 10.21
CA ASN A 428 -7.98 -31.02 10.78
C ASN A 428 -8.22 -30.96 12.30
N GLU A 429 -7.40 -30.22 13.05
CA GLU A 429 -7.55 -30.01 14.49
C GLU A 429 -8.79 -29.17 14.89
N LEU A 430 -9.40 -28.48 13.91
CA LEU A 430 -10.68 -27.80 14.05
C LEU A 430 -11.87 -28.64 13.55
N GLY A 431 -11.62 -29.88 13.08
CA GLY A 431 -12.64 -30.80 12.60
C GLY A 431 -13.11 -30.54 11.18
N ILE A 432 -12.33 -29.83 10.36
CA ILE A 432 -12.68 -29.52 8.97
C ILE A 432 -12.43 -30.74 8.08
N THR A 433 -13.45 -31.11 7.32
CA THR A 433 -13.42 -32.21 6.34
C THR A 433 -14.14 -31.80 5.06
N PRO A 434 -14.05 -32.56 3.96
CA PRO A 434 -14.82 -32.27 2.74
C PRO A 434 -16.34 -32.24 2.96
N SER A 435 -16.86 -32.93 3.97
CA SER A 435 -18.28 -32.91 4.36
C SER A 435 -18.60 -31.85 5.42
N THR A 436 -17.61 -31.40 6.19
CA THR A 436 -17.77 -30.44 7.30
C THR A 436 -16.84 -29.25 7.10
N LEU A 437 -17.37 -28.17 6.49
CA LEU A 437 -16.59 -26.99 6.08
C LEU A 437 -16.53 -25.86 7.13
N TYR A 438 -17.05 -26.10 8.33
CA TYR A 438 -17.10 -25.11 9.40
C TYR A 438 -16.78 -25.75 10.75
N PHE A 439 -16.32 -24.93 11.67
CA PHE A 439 -16.24 -25.26 13.09
C PHE A 439 -17.15 -24.33 13.89
N THR A 440 -17.48 -24.69 15.12
CA THR A 440 -18.36 -23.87 15.97
C THR A 440 -17.55 -23.28 17.12
N LEU A 441 -17.67 -21.97 17.33
CA LEU A 441 -17.10 -21.27 18.48
C LEU A 441 -18.14 -20.27 19.02
N ASN A 442 -18.40 -20.31 20.33
CA ASN A 442 -19.44 -19.51 21.00
C ASN A 442 -20.82 -19.62 20.31
N ASN A 443 -21.24 -20.85 20.00
CA ASN A 443 -22.50 -21.18 19.32
C ASN A 443 -22.66 -20.52 17.93
N ARG A 444 -21.56 -20.07 17.31
CA ARG A 444 -21.55 -19.54 15.94
C ARG A 444 -20.74 -20.43 15.03
N LYS A 445 -21.29 -20.71 13.84
CA LYS A 445 -20.60 -21.43 12.77
C LYS A 445 -19.62 -20.49 12.09
N ILE A 446 -18.38 -20.94 11.92
CA ILE A 446 -17.31 -20.21 11.26
C ILE A 446 -16.74 -21.11 10.17
N PHE A 447 -16.87 -20.66 8.92
CA PHE A 447 -16.39 -21.42 7.77
C PHE A 447 -14.86 -21.38 7.70
N PHE A 448 -14.24 -22.48 7.27
CA PHE A 448 -12.81 -22.56 7.04
C PHE A 448 -12.54 -22.69 5.55
N LEU A 449 -11.81 -21.74 4.98
CA LEU A 449 -11.56 -21.64 3.55
C LEU A 449 -10.05 -21.62 3.29
N PHE A 450 -9.64 -22.28 2.22
CA PHE A 450 -8.29 -22.11 1.69
C PHE A 450 -8.24 -21.00 0.65
N ASP A 451 -7.12 -20.30 0.57
CA ASP A 451 -6.92 -19.20 -0.36
C ASP A 451 -7.07 -19.66 -1.83
N VAL A 452 -8.09 -19.10 -2.49
CA VAL A 452 -8.49 -19.48 -3.86
C VAL A 452 -7.38 -19.22 -4.89
N PRO A 453 -6.71 -18.05 -4.91
CA PRO A 453 -5.48 -17.84 -5.68
C PRO A 453 -4.43 -18.95 -5.51
N HIS A 454 -4.17 -19.42 -4.30
CA HIS A 454 -3.24 -20.53 -4.06
C HIS A 454 -3.77 -21.85 -4.61
N LEU A 455 -5.07 -22.13 -4.48
CA LEU A 455 -5.72 -23.31 -5.08
C LEU A 455 -5.53 -23.34 -6.60
N ILE A 456 -5.85 -22.24 -7.29
CA ILE A 456 -5.72 -22.16 -8.76
C ILE A 456 -4.26 -22.35 -9.19
N LYS A 457 -3.29 -21.79 -8.45
CA LYS A 457 -1.86 -22.00 -8.71
C LYS A 457 -1.48 -23.48 -8.54
N ALA A 458 -1.97 -24.14 -7.50
CA ALA A 458 -1.70 -25.56 -7.25
C ALA A 458 -2.31 -26.43 -8.35
N THR A 459 -3.58 -26.20 -8.73
CA THR A 459 -4.25 -26.88 -9.84
C THR A 459 -3.47 -26.73 -11.14
N ARG A 460 -3.03 -25.50 -11.47
CA ARG A 460 -2.18 -25.27 -12.64
C ARG A 460 -0.86 -26.06 -12.54
N ASN A 461 -0.18 -26.02 -11.41
CA ASN A 461 1.09 -26.73 -11.25
C ASN A 461 0.92 -28.25 -11.38
N MET A 462 -0.19 -28.81 -10.90
CA MET A 462 -0.54 -30.21 -11.09
C MET A 462 -0.84 -30.50 -12.56
N PHE A 463 -1.60 -29.64 -13.25
CA PHE A 463 -1.95 -29.81 -14.66
C PHE A 463 -0.72 -29.75 -15.59
N LEU A 464 0.29 -28.94 -15.25
CA LEU A 464 1.55 -28.89 -15.99
C LEU A 464 2.40 -30.17 -15.84
N LYS A 465 2.18 -30.95 -14.78
CA LYS A 465 3.00 -32.14 -14.45
C LYS A 465 2.29 -33.45 -14.73
N TYR A 466 0.96 -33.48 -14.61
CA TYR A 466 0.15 -34.69 -14.61
C TYR A 466 -1.02 -34.59 -15.59
N THR A 467 -1.49 -35.75 -16.06
CA THR A 467 -2.75 -35.86 -16.80
C THR A 467 -3.91 -35.89 -15.82
N PHE A 468 -4.92 -35.06 -16.03
CA PHE A 468 -6.17 -35.13 -15.27
C PHE A 468 -7.14 -36.09 -15.95
N LYS A 469 -7.85 -36.88 -15.15
CA LYS A 469 -8.89 -37.81 -15.62
C LYS A 469 -10.25 -37.32 -15.15
N PHE A 470 -11.20 -37.22 -16.07
CA PHE A 470 -12.59 -36.83 -15.84
C PHE A 470 -13.51 -37.91 -16.40
N GLY A 471 -13.85 -38.91 -15.59
CA GLY A 471 -14.54 -40.11 -16.06
C GLY A 471 -13.70 -40.83 -17.13
N GLN A 472 -14.21 -40.88 -18.36
CA GLN A 472 -13.53 -41.43 -19.53
C GLN A 472 -12.61 -40.45 -20.27
N TYR A 473 -12.70 -39.15 -19.95
CA TYR A 473 -11.93 -38.10 -20.63
C TYR A 473 -10.62 -37.82 -19.90
N PHE A 474 -9.63 -37.34 -20.65
CA PHE A 474 -8.31 -36.97 -20.12
C PHE A 474 -7.93 -35.56 -20.57
N ALA A 475 -7.47 -34.73 -19.64
CA ALA A 475 -6.87 -33.45 -19.94
C ALA A 475 -5.36 -33.53 -19.70
N ASN A 476 -4.57 -33.29 -20.75
CA ASN A 476 -3.12 -33.26 -20.69
C ASN A 476 -2.60 -31.94 -21.27
N ILE A 477 -1.58 -31.38 -20.64
CA ILE A 477 -0.97 -30.12 -21.08
C ILE A 477 -0.43 -30.15 -22.52
N ARG A 478 -0.11 -31.34 -23.05
CA ARG A 478 0.34 -31.53 -24.45
C ARG A 478 -0.62 -30.93 -25.47
N TYR A 479 -1.93 -31.03 -25.23
CA TYR A 479 -2.93 -30.49 -26.15
C TYR A 479 -2.91 -28.96 -26.16
N VAL A 480 -2.66 -28.35 -25.00
CA VAL A 480 -2.50 -26.89 -24.89
C VAL A 480 -1.19 -26.43 -25.53
N ARG A 481 -0.13 -27.25 -25.46
CA ARG A 481 1.15 -26.97 -26.16
C ARG A 481 0.98 -27.01 -27.68
N GLN A 482 0.33 -28.05 -28.20
CA GLN A 482 0.01 -28.16 -29.64
C GLN A 482 -0.85 -26.99 -30.11
N PHE A 483 -1.89 -26.64 -29.37
CA PHE A 483 -2.70 -25.47 -29.67
C PHE A 483 -1.87 -24.18 -29.69
N TYR A 484 -1.01 -23.97 -28.70
CA TYR A 484 -0.13 -22.80 -28.65
C TYR A 484 0.85 -22.73 -29.83
N GLU A 485 1.38 -23.88 -30.27
CA GLU A 485 2.30 -23.97 -31.42
C GLU A 485 1.63 -23.61 -32.75
N ILE A 486 0.36 -23.97 -32.92
CA ILE A 486 -0.45 -23.58 -34.08
C ILE A 486 -0.86 -22.12 -33.95
N ASP A 487 -1.39 -21.71 -32.80
CA ASP A 487 -1.89 -20.35 -32.58
C ASP A 487 -0.80 -19.29 -32.75
N GLN A 488 0.44 -19.56 -32.32
CA GLN A 488 1.53 -18.60 -32.42
C GLN A 488 2.00 -18.32 -33.85
N SER A 489 1.73 -19.22 -34.81
CA SER A 489 2.10 -19.01 -36.22
C SER A 489 1.00 -18.31 -37.02
N MET A 490 -0.20 -18.15 -36.44
CA MET A 490 -1.31 -17.49 -37.10
C MET A 490 -1.14 -15.96 -37.07
N PRO A 491 -1.45 -15.25 -38.17
CA PRO A 491 -1.40 -13.78 -38.19
C PRO A 491 -2.37 -13.15 -37.18
N PHE A 492 -3.52 -13.79 -36.98
CA PHE A 492 -4.51 -13.41 -35.97
C PHE A 492 -4.63 -14.54 -34.95
N ARG A 493 -3.94 -14.37 -33.83
CA ARG A 493 -3.98 -15.35 -32.74
C ARG A 493 -5.38 -15.46 -32.17
N LEU A 494 -5.88 -16.68 -32.10
CA LEU A 494 -7.05 -17.04 -31.33
C LEU A 494 -6.78 -16.91 -29.85
N ALA A 495 -5.53 -17.08 -29.37
CA ALA A 495 -5.15 -17.01 -27.95
C ALA A 495 -3.99 -16.06 -27.58
N PRO A 496 -4.08 -14.74 -27.84
CA PRO A 496 -2.97 -13.79 -27.64
C PRO A 496 -2.45 -13.68 -26.20
N LYS A 497 -3.24 -14.02 -25.16
CA LYS A 497 -2.75 -14.00 -23.77
C LYS A 497 -2.00 -15.27 -23.38
N LEU A 498 -2.17 -16.36 -24.12
CA LEU A 498 -1.42 -17.59 -23.89
C LEU A 498 0.00 -17.39 -24.42
N THR A 499 0.99 -17.56 -23.53
CA THR A 499 2.40 -17.36 -23.85
C THR A 499 3.21 -18.56 -23.40
N TYR A 500 4.44 -18.67 -23.91
CA TYR A 500 5.39 -19.71 -23.48
C TYR A 500 5.51 -19.84 -21.95
N SER A 501 5.52 -18.73 -21.21
CA SER A 501 5.60 -18.75 -19.72
C SER A 501 4.39 -19.38 -19.02
N HIS A 502 3.25 -19.52 -19.70
CA HIS A 502 2.09 -20.23 -19.15
C HIS A 502 2.33 -21.74 -19.14
N LEU A 503 2.97 -22.25 -20.20
CA LEU A 503 3.26 -23.67 -20.43
C LEU A 503 4.57 -24.10 -19.74
N ASN A 504 5.56 -23.22 -19.72
CA ASN A 504 6.90 -23.46 -19.18
C ASN A 504 7.30 -22.36 -18.16
N PRO A 505 6.59 -22.25 -17.02
CA PRO A 505 6.89 -21.23 -16.03
C PRO A 505 8.21 -21.52 -15.31
N ARG A 506 9.09 -20.51 -15.23
CA ARG A 506 10.26 -20.54 -14.34
C ARG A 506 9.82 -20.62 -12.87
N PRO A 507 10.70 -21.02 -11.93
CA PRO A 507 10.34 -21.14 -10.51
C PRO A 507 9.64 -19.90 -9.93
N GLN A 508 10.12 -18.70 -10.26
CA GLN A 508 9.50 -17.43 -9.83
C GLN A 508 8.13 -17.17 -10.49
N GLU A 509 7.92 -17.67 -11.71
CA GLU A 509 6.67 -17.50 -12.47
C GLU A 509 5.59 -18.50 -12.03
N LYS A 510 5.98 -19.60 -11.38
CA LYS A 510 5.04 -20.49 -10.69
C LYS A 510 4.28 -19.78 -9.56
N MET A 511 4.87 -18.72 -8.98
CA MET A 511 4.23 -17.91 -7.94
C MET A 511 3.32 -16.80 -8.49
N LYS A 512 3.43 -16.45 -9.79
CA LYS A 512 2.61 -15.40 -10.41
C LYS A 512 1.17 -15.89 -10.57
N THR A 513 0.29 -15.38 -9.71
CA THR A 513 -1.14 -15.73 -9.73
C THR A 513 -1.79 -15.46 -11.08
N ARG A 514 -1.39 -14.43 -11.83
CA ARG A 514 -1.99 -14.10 -13.14
C ARG A 514 -1.94 -15.24 -14.17
N LEU A 515 -0.83 -16.00 -14.21
CA LEU A 515 -0.61 -17.01 -15.26
C LEU A 515 -1.54 -18.21 -15.10
N ALA A 516 -1.92 -18.55 -13.86
CA ALA A 516 -2.70 -19.76 -13.60
C ALA A 516 -4.16 -19.66 -14.10
N PRO A 517 -4.95 -18.62 -13.76
CA PRO A 517 -6.29 -18.43 -14.30
C PRO A 517 -6.30 -18.18 -15.82
N GLN A 518 -5.24 -17.59 -16.38
CA GLN A 518 -5.15 -17.35 -17.82
C GLN A 518 -4.95 -18.65 -18.61
N LEU A 519 -4.16 -19.59 -18.08
CA LEU A 519 -4.02 -20.92 -18.66
C LEU A 519 -5.33 -21.71 -18.57
N LEU A 520 -6.06 -21.57 -17.46
CA LEU A 520 -7.33 -22.26 -17.20
C LEU A 520 -8.55 -21.42 -17.63
N SER A 521 -8.37 -20.53 -18.62
CA SER A 521 -9.42 -19.60 -19.04
C SER A 521 -10.33 -20.23 -20.08
N GLN A 522 -11.64 -20.00 -19.93
CA GLN A 522 -12.65 -20.38 -20.92
C GLN A 522 -12.40 -19.72 -22.29
N ARG A 523 -11.77 -18.54 -22.35
CA ARG A 523 -11.66 -17.73 -23.58
C ARG A 523 -10.88 -18.38 -24.72
N TRP A 524 -10.04 -19.38 -24.43
CA TRP A 524 -9.25 -20.08 -25.44
C TRP A 524 -9.62 -21.57 -25.55
N GLN A 525 -10.59 -22.02 -24.76
CA GLN A 525 -11.17 -23.36 -24.86
C GLN A 525 -12.33 -23.24 -25.85
N VAL A 526 -12.00 -23.31 -27.14
CA VAL A 526 -12.97 -23.34 -28.24
C VAL A 526 -13.49 -24.75 -28.40
#